data_AF-A0A2V8UZ26-F1
#
_entry.id   AF-A0A2V8UZ26-F1
#
_cell.length_a   1.000
_cell.length_b   1.000
_cell.length_c   1.000
_cell.angle_alpha   90.00
_cell.angle_beta   90.00
_cell.angle_gamma   90.00
#
_symmetry.space_group_name_H-M   'P 1'
#
loop_
_entity.id
_entity.type
_entity.pdbx_description
1 polymer ?
#
loop_
_entity_poly.entity_id
_entity_poly.type
_entity_poly.pdbx_seq_one_letter_code
_entity_poly.pdbx_strand_id
1 'polypeptide(L)'
;MLFDGIPAPLLYAQDNQINAIVPWELKPGGSGDLPEPFVYTNIVIERNGIANSPVPAFVAAAEPGIFRLDSEPYGQGAILIQDGTVNSKKNPARRGSVISIFATGTGPLTPVPGDGEIVADARRRGAIVVEVVFHPQLEAEVLYAGAAPTLVAGLSCESLQGSAR
;
A
#
# COMPACT_ATOMS: atom_id res chain seq x y z
N MET A 1 -9.35 -17.18 -2.10
CA MET A 1 -10.03 -16.05 -1.44
C MET A 1 -10.72 -15.25 -2.52
N LEU A 2 -11.97 -14.84 -2.27
CA LEU A 2 -12.85 -14.18 -3.21
C LEU A 2 -13.36 -12.88 -2.58
N PHE A 3 -13.51 -11.84 -3.38
CA PHE A 3 -14.13 -10.57 -3.02
C PHE A 3 -15.34 -10.36 -3.93
N ASP A 4 -16.56 -10.48 -3.40
CA ASP A 4 -17.81 -10.50 -4.19
C ASP A 4 -17.78 -11.51 -5.37
N GLY A 5 -17.11 -12.64 -5.16
CA GLY A 5 -16.91 -13.69 -6.16
C GLY A 5 -15.73 -13.47 -7.10
N ILE A 6 -15.00 -12.34 -7.00
CA ILE A 6 -13.80 -12.05 -7.78
C ILE A 6 -12.58 -12.70 -7.09
N PRO A 7 -11.81 -13.58 -7.77
CA PRO A 7 -10.63 -14.21 -7.19
C PRO A 7 -9.53 -13.20 -6.85
N ALA A 8 -9.06 -13.21 -5.60
CA ALA A 8 -7.92 -12.40 -5.19
C ALA A 8 -6.57 -13.10 -5.47
N PRO A 9 -5.55 -12.37 -5.94
CA PRO A 9 -4.18 -12.84 -5.98
C PRO A 9 -3.70 -13.22 -4.57
N LEU A 10 -3.23 -14.45 -4.39
CA LEU A 10 -2.67 -14.92 -3.12
C LEU A 10 -1.16 -14.77 -3.13
N LEU A 11 -0.63 -14.09 -2.12
CA LEU A 11 0.80 -13.97 -1.86
C LEU A 11 1.29 -15.11 -0.95
N TYR A 12 0.42 -15.57 -0.04
CA TYR A 12 0.73 -16.61 0.94
C TYR A 12 -0.55 -17.25 1.46
N ALA A 13 -0.52 -18.56 1.74
CA ALA A 13 -1.64 -19.27 2.37
C ALA A 13 -1.16 -20.45 3.23
N GLN A 14 -1.64 -20.51 4.47
CA GLN A 14 -1.53 -21.63 5.40
C GLN A 14 -2.82 -21.74 6.25
N ASP A 15 -2.94 -22.79 7.07
CA ASP A 15 -4.21 -23.12 7.76
C ASP A 15 -4.85 -21.97 8.55
N ASN A 16 -4.06 -21.01 9.05
CA ASN A 16 -4.56 -19.87 9.85
C ASN A 16 -4.13 -18.49 9.30
N GLN A 17 -3.61 -18.41 8.08
CA GLN A 17 -3.16 -17.14 7.52
C GLN A 17 -3.23 -17.16 6.00
N ILE A 18 -3.85 -16.13 5.43
CA ILE A 18 -3.81 -15.83 4.00
C ILE A 18 -3.34 -14.39 3.85
N ASN A 19 -2.30 -14.18 3.05
CA ASN A 19 -1.95 -12.86 2.56
C ASN A 19 -2.40 -12.79 1.11
N ALA A 20 -3.27 -11.83 0.80
CA ALA A 20 -3.82 -11.65 -0.53
C ALA A 20 -3.80 -10.16 -0.91
N ILE A 21 -3.93 -9.90 -2.20
CA ILE A 21 -4.11 -8.56 -2.74
C ILE A 21 -5.60 -8.36 -3.03
N VAL A 22 -6.14 -7.22 -2.64
CA VAL A 22 -7.51 -6.84 -3.00
C VAL A 22 -7.58 -6.66 -4.52
N PRO A 23 -8.53 -7.32 -5.22
CA PRO A 23 -8.71 -7.17 -6.66
C PRO A 23 -8.89 -5.71 -7.10
N TRP A 24 -8.26 -5.31 -8.21
CA TRP A 24 -8.32 -3.95 -8.76
C TRP A 24 -9.67 -3.62 -9.41
N GLU A 25 -10.48 -4.65 -9.67
CA GLU A 25 -11.85 -4.52 -10.15
C GLU A 25 -12.78 -3.95 -9.08
N LEU A 26 -12.46 -4.12 -7.79
CA LEU A 26 -13.25 -3.54 -6.71
C LEU A 26 -13.21 -2.02 -6.78
N LYS A 27 -14.38 -1.40 -6.72
CA LYS A 27 -14.51 0.06 -6.68
C LYS A 27 -14.82 0.51 -5.25
N PRO A 28 -14.06 1.47 -4.71
CA PRO A 28 -14.34 2.01 -3.40
C PRO A 28 -15.66 2.79 -3.41
N GLY A 29 -16.30 2.85 -2.25
CA GLY A 29 -17.45 3.70 -2.00
C GLY A 29 -16.99 5.07 -1.58
N GLY A 30 -17.33 6.10 -2.36
CA GLY A 30 -17.06 7.51 -2.03
C GLY A 30 -15.58 7.90 -2.10
N SER A 31 -15.34 9.19 -2.34
CA SER A 31 -14.03 9.84 -2.29
C SER A 31 -14.12 11.05 -1.36
N GLY A 32 -13.74 10.90 -0.09
CA GLY A 32 -13.55 12.02 0.84
C GLY A 32 -14.80 12.52 1.58
N ASP A 33 -14.57 12.89 2.84
CA ASP A 33 -15.24 13.80 3.78
C ASP A 33 -16.78 13.88 3.93
N LEU A 34 -17.62 13.16 3.19
CA LEU A 34 -19.09 13.15 3.38
C LEU A 34 -19.74 11.77 3.07
N PRO A 35 -20.99 11.51 3.55
CA PRO A 35 -21.55 10.15 3.65
C PRO A 35 -22.16 9.67 2.33
N GLU A 36 -21.31 9.28 1.39
CA GLU A 36 -21.67 8.32 0.35
C GLU A 36 -21.85 6.92 1.00
N PRO A 37 -22.70 6.02 0.47
CA PRO A 37 -22.89 4.72 1.10
C PRO A 37 -21.56 3.99 1.17
N PHE A 38 -21.15 3.60 2.37
CA PHE A 38 -20.03 2.69 2.58
C PHE A 38 -20.18 1.51 1.62
N VAL A 39 -19.24 1.34 0.70
CA VAL A 39 -19.20 0.15 -0.16
C VAL A 39 -18.51 -0.93 0.64
N TYR A 40 -19.22 -2.04 0.79
CA TYR A 40 -18.70 -3.26 1.38
C TYR A 40 -18.42 -4.26 0.27
N THR A 41 -17.41 -5.08 0.50
CA THR A 41 -17.15 -6.29 -0.27
C THR A 41 -17.32 -7.50 0.62
N ASN A 42 -17.85 -8.58 0.08
CA ASN A 42 -17.98 -9.85 0.77
C ASN A 42 -16.77 -10.73 0.51
N ILE A 43 -16.00 -10.97 1.57
CA ILE A 43 -14.85 -11.85 1.54
C ILE A 43 -15.30 -13.29 1.77
N VAL A 44 -14.93 -14.18 0.85
CA VAL A 44 -15.17 -15.62 0.95
C VAL A 44 -13.84 -16.37 0.80
N ILE A 45 -13.61 -17.32 1.71
CA ILE A 45 -12.52 -18.28 1.63
C ILE A 45 -13.12 -19.62 1.23
N GLU A 46 -12.68 -20.13 0.10
CA GLU A 46 -13.03 -21.45 -0.39
C GLU A 46 -11.81 -22.37 -0.30
N ARG A 47 -12.00 -23.56 0.29
CA ARG A 47 -11.00 -24.63 0.37
C ARG A 47 -11.65 -25.94 -0.04
N ASN A 48 -11.10 -26.61 -1.07
CA ASN A 48 -11.59 -27.88 -1.59
C ASN A 48 -13.10 -27.87 -1.92
N GLY A 49 -13.61 -26.78 -2.52
CA GLY A 49 -15.03 -26.63 -2.86
C GLY A 49 -15.93 -26.28 -1.69
N ILE A 50 -15.39 -26.06 -0.49
CA ILE A 50 -16.15 -25.66 0.70
C ILE A 50 -15.84 -24.19 1.00
N ALA A 51 -16.87 -23.35 0.91
CA ALA A 51 -16.80 -21.93 1.24
C ALA A 51 -17.24 -21.66 2.69
N ASN A 52 -16.65 -20.65 3.32
CA ASN A 52 -17.16 -20.10 4.57
C ASN A 52 -18.39 -19.20 4.33
N SER A 53 -19.03 -18.78 5.42
CA SER A 53 -20.01 -17.69 5.34
C SER A 53 -19.30 -16.39 4.93
N PRO A 54 -19.91 -15.57 4.06
CA PRO A 54 -19.34 -14.29 3.65
C PRO A 54 -19.04 -13.37 4.83
N VAL A 55 -17.86 -12.73 4.79
CA VAL A 55 -17.43 -11.74 5.79
C VAL A 55 -17.38 -10.37 5.12
N PRO A 56 -18.21 -9.39 5.53
CA PRO A 56 -18.19 -8.06 4.94
C PRO A 56 -16.96 -7.27 5.39
N ALA A 57 -16.37 -6.52 4.46
CA ALA A 57 -15.27 -5.58 4.72
C ALA A 57 -15.51 -4.25 3.99
N PHE A 58 -15.10 -3.13 4.58
CA PHE A 58 -15.19 -1.82 3.95
C PHE A 58 -14.16 -1.67 2.82
N VAL A 59 -14.54 -0.98 1.74
CA VAL A 59 -13.65 -0.61 0.65
C VAL A 59 -13.46 0.90 0.63
N ALA A 60 -12.35 1.36 1.21
CA ALA A 60 -11.96 2.78 1.21
C ALA A 60 -11.26 3.17 -0.10
N ALA A 61 -11.37 4.44 -0.50
CA ALA A 61 -10.67 4.96 -1.67
C ALA A 61 -9.14 4.97 -1.51
N ALA A 62 -8.67 5.25 -0.29
CA ALA A 62 -7.30 5.06 0.16
C ALA A 62 -7.29 4.95 1.69
N GLU A 63 -6.45 4.06 2.20
CA GLU A 63 -6.13 3.91 3.61
C GLU A 63 -4.64 3.52 3.72
N PRO A 64 -3.72 4.50 3.57
CA PRO A 64 -2.30 4.20 3.43
C PRO A 64 -1.70 3.60 4.70
N GLY A 65 -0.89 2.56 4.53
CA GLY A 65 -0.11 1.94 5.60
C GLY A 65 1.33 1.70 5.18
N ILE A 66 2.28 2.05 6.05
CA ILE A 66 3.73 1.86 5.80
C ILE A 66 4.15 0.45 6.22
N PHE A 67 4.93 -0.22 5.39
CA PHE A 67 5.55 -1.50 5.74
C PHE A 67 6.57 -1.31 6.87
N ARG A 68 6.67 -2.30 7.76
CA ARG A 68 7.60 -2.29 8.90
C ARG A 68 8.62 -3.41 8.74
N LEU A 69 9.81 -3.20 9.31
CA LEU A 69 10.87 -4.21 9.33
C LEU A 69 10.63 -5.29 10.40
N ASP A 70 9.81 -4.98 11.40
CA ASP A 70 9.45 -5.86 12.50
C ASP A 70 7.92 -5.87 12.70
N SER A 71 7.45 -6.73 13.60
CA SER A 71 6.02 -6.91 13.90
C SER A 71 5.48 -5.87 14.88
N GLU A 72 6.32 -4.96 15.37
CA GLU A 72 6.05 -4.22 16.57
C GLU A 72 5.15 -3.03 16.25
N PRO A 73 4.10 -2.78 17.05
CA PRO A 73 3.30 -1.58 16.90
C PRO A 73 4.26 -0.40 17.10
N TYR A 74 4.38 0.47 16.08
CA TYR A 74 5.34 1.58 16.02
C TYR A 74 6.82 1.21 15.78
N GLY A 75 7.07 0.01 15.26
CA GLY A 75 8.39 -0.43 14.82
C GLY A 75 8.98 0.36 13.65
N GLN A 76 10.24 0.07 13.32
CA GLN A 76 10.96 0.78 12.26
C GLN A 76 10.27 0.55 10.91
N GLY A 77 9.88 1.65 10.24
CA GLY A 77 9.37 1.58 8.87
C GLY A 77 10.43 1.02 7.92
N ALA A 78 9.97 0.27 6.92
CA ALA A 78 10.74 -0.19 5.78
C ALA A 78 11.08 1.02 4.89
N ILE A 79 12.16 1.71 5.28
CA ILE A 79 12.60 2.96 4.70
C ILE A 79 14.04 2.76 4.24
N LEU A 80 14.30 3.06 2.97
CA LEU A 80 15.65 3.11 2.41
C LEU A 80 16.15 4.55 2.38
N ILE A 81 17.45 4.73 2.57
CA ILE A 81 18.11 6.01 2.33
C ILE A 81 18.61 6.08 0.87
N GLN A 82 19.14 7.23 0.46
CA GLN A 82 19.49 7.54 -0.93
C GLN A 82 20.42 6.53 -1.62
N ASP A 83 21.27 5.81 -0.87
CA ASP A 83 22.16 4.78 -1.41
C ASP A 83 21.52 3.38 -1.50
N GLY A 84 20.23 3.26 -1.16
CA GLY A 84 19.49 2.01 -1.16
C GLY A 84 19.65 1.17 0.09
N THR A 85 20.44 1.61 1.08
CA THR A 85 20.56 0.91 2.38
C THR A 85 19.41 1.27 3.33
N VAL A 86 19.18 0.41 4.33
CA VAL A 86 18.08 0.60 5.29
C VAL A 86 18.38 1.76 6.24
N ASN A 87 17.41 2.67 6.37
CA ASN A 87 17.42 3.72 7.38
C ASN A 87 17.27 3.11 8.79
N SER A 88 18.15 3.48 9.71
CA SER A 88 18.09 2.99 11.10
C SER A 88 18.82 3.92 12.07
N LYS A 89 18.72 3.67 13.37
CA LYS A 89 19.52 4.39 14.39
C LYS A 89 21.04 4.31 14.14
N LYS A 90 21.52 3.23 13.52
CA LYS A 90 22.94 3.03 13.18
C LYS A 90 23.32 3.54 11.79
N ASN A 91 22.33 3.79 10.94
CA ASN A 91 22.49 4.29 9.58
C ASN A 91 21.39 5.32 9.28
N PRO A 92 21.46 6.52 9.89
CA PRO A 92 20.41 7.51 9.74
C PRO A 92 20.49 8.18 8.36
N ALA A 93 19.34 8.47 7.76
CA ALA A 93 19.24 9.34 6.60
C ALA A 93 19.91 10.70 6.90
N ARG A 94 20.68 11.21 5.94
CA ARG A 94 21.29 12.53 6.05
C ARG A 94 20.23 13.60 5.83
N ARG A 95 20.35 14.74 6.51
CA ARG A 95 19.50 15.90 6.23
C ARG A 95 19.61 16.30 4.76
N GLY A 96 18.49 16.62 4.12
CA GLY A 96 18.45 16.94 2.70
C GLY A 96 18.65 15.75 1.75
N SER A 97 18.88 14.53 2.25
CA SER A 97 18.95 13.34 1.39
C SER A 97 17.56 12.78 1.09
N VAL A 98 17.47 12.02 0.00
CA VAL A 98 16.23 11.32 -0.38
C VAL A 98 16.09 10.06 0.47
N ILE A 99 14.87 9.80 0.95
CA ILE A 99 14.48 8.50 1.47
C ILE A 99 13.41 7.89 0.57
N SER A 100 13.28 6.56 0.59
CA SER A 100 12.18 5.84 -0.04
C SER A 100 11.40 5.08 1.03
N ILE A 101 10.12 5.36 1.15
CA ILE A 101 9.18 4.68 2.04
C ILE A 101 8.42 3.65 1.20
N PHE A 102 8.20 2.44 1.73
CA PHE A 102 7.32 1.45 1.10
C PHE A 102 5.99 1.39 1.83
N ALA A 103 4.90 1.47 1.07
CA ALA A 103 3.54 1.51 1.60
C ALA A 103 2.57 0.61 0.81
N THR A 104 1.35 0.49 1.34
CA THR A 104 0.19 -0.15 0.72
C THR A 104 -1.06 0.69 0.98
N GLY A 105 -2.17 0.40 0.31
CA GLY A 105 -3.43 1.11 0.53
C GLY A 105 -3.43 2.56 0.05
N THR A 106 -2.47 2.94 -0.80
CA THR A 106 -2.34 4.29 -1.38
C THR A 106 -3.41 4.63 -2.43
N GLY A 107 -4.35 3.71 -2.66
CA GLY A 107 -5.49 3.88 -3.55
C GLY A 107 -5.21 3.48 -5.00
N PRO A 108 -6.05 3.93 -5.95
CA PRO A 108 -5.96 3.50 -7.34
C PRO A 108 -4.67 3.98 -8.01
N LEU A 109 -4.11 3.15 -8.89
CA LEU A 109 -2.98 3.47 -9.76
C LEU A 109 -3.46 3.83 -11.17
N THR A 110 -2.71 4.68 -11.86
CA THR A 110 -2.96 5.02 -13.28
C THR A 110 -1.74 4.70 -14.15
N PRO A 111 -1.88 3.87 -15.20
CA PRO A 111 -3.05 3.03 -15.53
C PRO A 111 -3.30 1.93 -14.47
N VAL A 112 -4.56 1.49 -14.36
CA VAL A 112 -4.98 0.42 -13.45
C VAL A 112 -4.24 -0.87 -13.83
N PRO A 113 -3.51 -1.51 -12.88
CA PRO A 113 -2.79 -2.75 -13.14
C PRO A 113 -3.74 -3.95 -13.18
N GLY A 114 -3.25 -5.05 -13.73
CA GLY A 114 -3.92 -6.35 -13.59
C GLY A 114 -3.76 -6.94 -12.19
N ASP A 115 -4.69 -7.80 -11.81
CA ASP A 115 -4.61 -8.57 -10.57
C ASP A 115 -3.35 -9.42 -10.49
N GLY A 116 -2.57 -9.23 -9.42
CA GLY A 116 -1.32 -9.95 -9.18
C GLY A 116 -0.16 -9.51 -10.09
N GLU A 117 -0.33 -8.43 -10.87
CA GLU A 117 0.70 -7.93 -11.77
C GLU A 117 1.98 -7.52 -11.00
N ILE A 118 3.15 -7.93 -11.51
CA ILE A 118 4.43 -7.35 -11.10
C ILE A 118 4.70 -6.10 -11.93
N VAL A 119 4.84 -4.96 -11.27
CA VAL A 119 4.97 -3.67 -11.94
C VAL A 119 6.38 -3.50 -12.49
N ALA A 120 6.53 -3.51 -13.82
CA ALA A 120 7.85 -3.36 -14.44
C ALA A 120 8.35 -1.90 -14.51
N ASP A 121 7.42 -0.93 -14.62
CA ASP A 121 7.74 0.49 -14.84
C ASP A 121 7.29 1.35 -13.66
N ALA A 122 8.20 2.20 -13.20
CA ALA A 122 7.94 3.21 -12.19
C ALA A 122 6.88 4.24 -12.63
N ARG A 123 6.50 4.35 -13.90
CA ARG A 123 5.57 5.37 -14.42
C ARG A 123 4.13 5.28 -13.88
N ARG A 124 3.71 4.15 -13.30
CA ARG A 124 2.39 4.05 -12.65
C ARG A 124 2.35 4.90 -11.39
N ARG A 125 1.61 6.01 -11.43
CA ARG A 125 1.45 6.95 -10.31
C ARG A 125 0.17 6.63 -9.53
N GLY A 126 0.18 6.99 -8.25
CA GLY A 126 -1.04 7.04 -7.44
C GLY A 126 -2.00 8.09 -8.01
N ALA A 127 -3.29 7.76 -8.04
CA ALA A 127 -4.34 8.68 -8.48
C ALA A 127 -4.74 9.68 -7.37
N ILE A 128 -4.25 9.48 -6.15
CA ILE A 128 -4.50 10.33 -4.99
C ILE A 128 -3.19 11.02 -4.60
N VAL A 129 -3.30 12.27 -4.14
CA VAL A 129 -2.15 13.04 -3.64
C VAL A 129 -1.71 12.44 -2.31
N VAL A 130 -0.44 12.06 -2.22
CA VAL A 130 0.18 11.60 -0.98
C VAL A 130 0.88 12.78 -0.34
N GLU A 131 0.55 13.06 0.92
CA GLU A 131 1.28 14.00 1.76
C GLU A 131 2.07 13.21 2.81
N VAL A 132 3.33 13.57 3.02
CA VAL A 132 4.16 12.95 4.07
C VAL A 132 4.67 14.01 5.02
N VAL A 133 4.30 13.84 6.30
CA VAL A 133 4.63 14.76 7.39
C VAL A 133 5.52 14.03 8.39
N PHE A 134 6.79 14.45 8.52
CA PHE A 134 7.72 13.86 9.50
C PHE A 134 7.52 14.41 10.91
N HIS A 135 7.14 15.68 10.99
CA HIS A 135 6.78 16.42 12.20
C HIS A 135 5.76 17.49 11.76
N PRO A 136 4.82 17.97 12.60
CA PRO A 136 3.81 18.96 12.21
C PRO A 136 4.34 20.29 11.61
N GLN A 137 5.65 20.48 11.57
CA GLN A 137 6.34 21.67 11.06
C GLN A 137 7.44 21.30 10.04
N LEU A 138 7.57 20.02 9.68
CA LEU A 138 8.57 19.52 8.77
C LEU A 138 7.89 18.71 7.66
N GLU A 139 7.58 19.43 6.60
CA GLU A 139 7.12 18.88 5.33
C GLU A 139 8.30 18.26 4.56
N ALA A 140 7.98 17.23 3.79
CA ALA A 140 8.88 16.62 2.84
C ALA A 140 8.41 16.91 1.42
N GLU A 141 9.34 17.20 0.51
CA GLU A 141 9.01 17.22 -0.91
C GLU A 141 8.82 15.78 -1.39
N VAL A 142 7.66 15.49 -1.97
CA VAL A 142 7.37 14.20 -2.60
C VAL A 142 7.92 14.21 -4.02
N LEU A 143 9.06 13.55 -4.22
CA LEU A 143 9.71 13.42 -5.53
C LEU A 143 9.06 12.33 -6.39
N TYR A 144 8.49 11.32 -5.73
CA TYR A 144 7.82 10.19 -6.36
C TYR A 144 6.76 9.60 -5.43
N ALA A 145 5.58 9.31 -5.99
CA ALA A 145 4.54 8.53 -5.32
C ALA A 145 3.85 7.65 -6.36
N GLY A 146 4.00 6.33 -6.23
CA GLY A 146 3.51 5.39 -7.22
C GLY A 146 3.86 3.95 -6.92
N ALA A 147 3.57 3.07 -7.86
CA ALA A 147 3.82 1.65 -7.73
C ALA A 147 5.32 1.36 -7.58
N ALA A 148 5.69 0.50 -6.63
CA ALA A 148 7.08 0.13 -6.45
C ALA A 148 7.56 -0.78 -7.61
N PRO A 149 8.56 -0.37 -8.40
CA PRO A 149 9.04 -1.17 -9.52
C PRO A 149 9.55 -2.53 -9.08
N THR A 150 9.34 -3.55 -9.92
CA THR A 150 9.68 -4.96 -9.71
C THR A 150 8.91 -5.67 -8.59
N LEU A 151 8.02 -4.96 -7.90
CA LEU A 151 7.16 -5.49 -6.86
C LEU A 151 5.72 -5.60 -7.36
N VAL A 152 4.90 -6.32 -6.61
CA VAL A 152 3.51 -6.56 -6.96
C VAL A 152 2.68 -5.27 -6.86
N ALA A 153 1.76 -5.10 -7.81
CA ALA A 153 0.79 -4.03 -7.78
C ALA A 153 -0.01 -4.07 -6.46
N GLY A 154 -0.02 -2.94 -5.76
CA GLY A 154 -0.61 -2.78 -4.43
C GLY A 154 0.45 -2.40 -3.39
N LEU A 155 1.72 -2.66 -3.69
CA LEU A 155 2.85 -2.08 -2.99
C LEU A 155 3.30 -0.80 -3.72
N SER A 156 3.39 0.29 -2.97
CA SER A 156 3.84 1.59 -3.45
C SER A 156 5.17 1.99 -2.82
N CYS A 157 5.87 2.87 -3.52
CA CYS A 157 7.08 3.51 -3.04
C CYS A 157 6.87 5.03 -3.08
N GLU A 158 7.23 5.70 -2.00
CA GLU A 158 7.19 7.14 -1.88
C GLU A 158 8.62 7.66 -1.65
N SER A 159 9.19 8.34 -2.65
CA SER A 159 10.50 8.97 -2.52
C SER A 159 10.34 10.41 -2.07
N LEU A 160 11.01 10.75 -0.98
CA LEU A 160 10.83 12.00 -0.27
C LEU A 160 12.16 12.67 -0.01
N GLN A 161 12.19 14.00 -0.06
CA GLN A 161 13.36 14.78 0.34
C GLN A 161 12.96 15.77 1.43
N GLY A 162 13.58 15.64 2.61
CA GLY A 162 13.41 16.60 3.70
C GLY A 162 14.16 17.90 3.42
N SER A 163 13.67 19.01 3.99
CA SER A 163 14.38 20.29 3.92
C SER A 163 15.82 20.19 4.46
N ALA A 164 16.76 20.82 3.78
CA ALA A 164 18.16 20.89 4.20
C ALA A 164 18.43 21.96 5.27
N ARG A 165 17.41 22.75 5.65
CA ARG A 165 17.51 23.91 6.55
C ARG A 165 17.45 23.54 8.03
#